data_AF-A0A9E4C4E1-F1
#
_entry.id   AF-A0A9E4C4E1-F1
#
_cell.length_a   1.000
_cell.length_b   1.000
_cell.length_c   1.000
_cell.angle_alpha   90.00
_cell.angle_beta   90.00
_cell.angle_gamma   90.00
#
_symmetry.space_group_name_H-M   'P 1'
#
loop_
_entity.id
_entity.type
_entity.pdbx_description
1 polymer ?
#
loop_
_entity_poly.entity_id
_entity_poly.type
_entity_poly.pdbx_seq_one_letter_code
_entity_poly.pdbx_strand_id
1 'polypeptide(L)'
;MKNMTLRGLDPQLAAKLREVAEREGKSVNQTVLDALRRQFGLDKSRRFTEVYHDLDHLFGRWDEDEFTRIQQKIDSERRTDSELWQ
;
A
#
# COMPACT_ATOMS: atom_id res chain seq x y z
N MET A 1 32.25 3.12 6.69
CA MET A 1 31.18 3.67 7.55
C MET A 1 31.54 5.10 7.88
N LYS A 2 30.66 6.06 7.56
CA LYS A 2 30.77 7.44 8.05
C LYS A 2 29.63 7.65 9.03
N ASN A 3 29.94 8.21 10.20
CA ASN A 3 28.95 8.53 11.22
C ASN A 3 28.57 10.00 11.14
N MET A 4 27.31 10.29 11.41
CA MET A 4 26.79 11.65 11.51
C MET A 4 25.78 11.67 12.66
N THR A 5 25.90 12.66 13.54
CA THR A 5 24.94 12.89 14.61
C THR A 5 23.97 13.99 14.16
N LEU A 6 22.68 13.68 14.10
CA LEU A 6 21.64 14.68 13.89
C LEU A 6 21.38 15.40 15.22
N ARG A 7 21.56 16.73 15.23
CA ARG A 7 21.28 17.61 16.38
C ARG A 7 20.07 18.47 16.06
N GLY A 8 19.32 18.89 17.09
CA GLY A 8 18.12 19.72 16.91
C GLY A 8 16.88 18.94 16.48
N LEU A 9 16.82 17.64 16.76
CA LEU A 9 15.61 16.85 16.55
C LEU A 9 14.56 17.27 17.59
N ASP A 10 13.50 17.93 17.14
CA ASP A 10 12.40 18.30 18.02
C ASP A 10 11.60 17.05 18.46
N PRO A 11 10.88 17.12 19.59
CA PRO A 11 10.14 15.97 20.12
C PRO A 11 9.06 15.44 19.16
N GLN A 12 8.44 16.30 18.36
CA GLN A 12 7.38 15.91 17.43
C GLN A 12 7.97 15.13 16.25
N LEU A 13 9.08 15.58 15.68
CA LEU A 13 9.80 14.88 14.63
C LEU A 13 10.39 13.56 15.14
N ALA A 14 10.91 13.52 16.36
CA ALA A 14 11.39 12.29 17.00
C ALA A 14 10.28 11.25 17.17
N ALA A 15 9.09 11.67 17.61
CA ALA A 15 7.92 10.81 17.74
C ALA A 15 7.46 10.28 16.38
N LYS A 16 7.37 11.16 15.37
CA LYS A 16 6.98 10.76 14.01
C LYS A 16 7.96 9.80 13.35
N LEU A 17 9.27 9.97 13.55
CA LEU A 17 10.27 9.03 13.05
C LEU A 17 10.12 7.64 13.68
N ARG A 18 9.81 7.55 14.98
CA ARG A 18 9.56 6.27 15.66
C ARG A 18 8.28 5.59 15.14
N GLU A 19 7.19 6.34 15.01
CA GLU A 19 5.92 5.84 14.47
C GLU A 19 6.11 5.25 13.06
N VAL A 20 6.83 5.97 12.19
CA VAL A 20 7.11 5.49 10.82
C VAL A 20 8.02 4.26 10.85
N ALA A 21 9.03 4.24 11.72
CA ALA A 21 9.93 3.10 11.88
C ALA A 21 9.18 1.84 12.34
N GLU A 22 8.28 1.96 13.31
CA GLU A 22 7.43 0.87 13.80
C GLU A 22 6.48 0.38 12.70
N ARG A 23 5.79 1.29 12.01
CA ARG A 23 4.87 0.95 10.91
C ARG A 23 5.55 0.23 9.76
N GLU A 24 6.78 0.62 9.41
CA GLU A 24 7.54 -0.01 8.33
C GLU A 24 8.40 -1.21 8.79
N GLY A 25 8.40 -1.54 10.09
CA GLY A 25 9.22 -2.63 10.65
C GLY A 25 10.73 -2.39 10.54
N LYS A 26 11.17 -1.13 10.57
CA LYS A 26 12.57 -0.70 10.35
C LYS A 26 13.15 -0.06 11.61
N SER A 27 14.48 0.02 11.68
CA SER A 27 15.14 0.83 12.70
C SER A 27 15.01 2.33 12.38
N VAL A 28 14.99 3.17 13.41
CA VAL A 28 14.95 4.64 13.25
C VAL A 28 16.08 5.15 12.37
N ASN A 29 17.30 4.58 12.51
CA ASN A 29 18.43 4.95 11.66
C ASN A 29 18.18 4.60 10.19
N GLN A 30 17.60 3.44 9.90
CA GLN A 30 17.26 3.06 8.53
C GLN A 30 16.18 3.97 7.94
N THR A 31 15.17 4.33 8.73
CA THR A 31 14.12 5.28 8.33
C THR A 31 14.71 6.65 7.99
N VAL A 32 15.66 7.15 8.78
CA VAL A 32 16.37 8.41 8.50
C VAL A 32 17.18 8.32 7.21
N LEU A 33 17.90 7.22 7.00
CA LEU A 33 18.68 7.03 5.77
C LEU A 33 17.80 6.93 4.53
N ASP A 34 16.67 6.22 4.62
CA ASP A 34 15.68 6.11 3.55
C ASP A 34 15.07 7.48 3.23
N ALA A 35 14.71 8.27 4.24
CA ALA A 35 14.21 9.63 4.06
C ALA A 35 15.23 10.54 3.34
N LEU A 36 16.50 10.49 3.76
CA LEU A 36 17.57 11.26 3.10
C LEU A 36 17.79 10.78 1.66
N ARG A 37 17.82 9.48 1.42
CA ARG A 37 17.97 8.93 0.06
C ARG A 37 16.84 9.37 -0.86
N ARG A 38 15.59 9.36 -0.38
CA ARG A 38 14.44 9.88 -1.14
C ARG A 38 14.58 11.38 -1.43
N GLN A 39 14.93 12.18 -0.42
CA GLN A 39 15.08 13.63 -0.57
C GLN A 39 16.17 14.00 -1.59
N PHE A 40 17.26 13.24 -1.64
CA PHE A 40 18.36 13.45 -2.58
C PHE A 40 18.21 12.67 -3.90
N GLY A 41 17.06 12.04 -4.15
CA GLY A 41 16.81 11.28 -5.38
C GLY A 41 17.73 10.07 -5.56
N LEU A 42 18.34 9.58 -4.48
CA LEU A 42 19.21 8.41 -4.44
C LEU A 42 18.44 7.11 -4.25
N ASP A 43 17.14 7.20 -3.94
CA ASP A 43 16.26 6.05 -3.92
C ASP A 43 15.91 5.70 -5.37
N LYS A 44 16.43 4.58 -5.87
CA LYS A 44 15.94 3.99 -7.11
C LYS A 44 14.54 3.52 -6.78
N SER A 45 13.51 4.31 -7.13
CA SER A 45 12.13 3.91 -6.92
C SER A 45 11.97 2.47 -7.38
N ARG A 46 11.44 1.62 -6.49
CA ARG A 46 11.17 0.22 -6.78
C ARG A 46 10.00 0.12 -7.74
N ARG A 47 10.06 0.78 -8.89
CA ARG A 47 8.99 0.86 -9.87
C ARG A 47 8.48 -0.52 -10.30
N PHE A 48 9.31 -1.55 -10.14
CA PHE A 48 9.01 -2.95 -10.49
C PHE A 48 8.95 -3.90 -9.29
N THR A 49 9.18 -3.43 -8.06
CA THR A 49 9.15 -4.26 -6.84
C THR A 49 8.39 -3.60 -5.67
N GLU A 50 7.58 -2.59 -5.99
CA GLU A 50 6.68 -1.94 -5.03
C GLU A 50 5.50 -2.87 -4.76
N VAL A 51 5.22 -3.09 -3.47
CA VAL A 51 4.08 -3.89 -3.02
C VAL A 51 2.98 -2.90 -2.67
N TYR A 52 1.86 -2.98 -3.39
CA TYR A 52 0.67 -2.18 -3.12
C TYR A 52 -0.34 -3.04 -2.35
N HIS A 53 -1.05 -2.40 -1.42
CA HIS A 53 -2.04 -3.01 -0.54
C HIS A 53 -3.43 -2.38 -0.68
N ASP A 54 -3.59 -1.47 -1.64
CA ASP A 54 -4.83 -0.74 -1.91
C ASP A 54 -5.97 -1.67 -2.32
N LEU A 55 -5.67 -2.81 -2.96
CA LEU A 55 -6.65 -3.81 -3.34
C LEU A 55 -6.78 -4.99 -2.36
N ASP A 56 -6.00 -5.03 -1.27
CA ASP A 56 -6.00 -6.16 -0.33
C ASP A 56 -7.39 -6.41 0.28
N HIS A 57 -8.18 -5.35 0.46
CA HIS A 57 -9.55 -5.44 0.96
C HIS A 57 -10.54 -6.13 -0.01
N LEU A 58 -10.17 -6.24 -1.30
CA LEU A 58 -10.93 -6.99 -2.31
C LEU A 58 -10.57 -8.48 -2.30
N PHE A 59 -9.45 -8.85 -1.66
CA PHE A 59 -9.06 -10.24 -1.50
C PHE A 59 -9.77 -10.84 -0.28
N GLY A 60 -10.62 -11.82 -0.55
CA GLY A 60 -11.40 -12.52 0.46
C GLY A 60 -12.18 -13.67 -0.18
N ARG A 61 -12.93 -14.40 0.64
CA ARG A 61 -13.91 -15.37 0.14
C ARG A 61 -15.30 -14.80 0.39
N TRP A 62 -16.19 -14.94 -0.58
CA TRP A 62 -17.60 -14.65 -0.36
C TRP A 62 -18.21 -15.70 0.57
N ASP A 63 -19.13 -15.26 1.40
CA ASP A 63 -20.08 -16.18 2.00
C ASP A 63 -21.11 -16.68 0.97
N GLU A 64 -21.95 -17.63 1.37
CA GLU A 64 -22.89 -18.30 0.47
C GLU A 64 -23.99 -17.37 -0.03
N ASP A 65 -24.38 -16.39 0.79
CA ASP A 65 -25.40 -15.37 0.44
C ASP A 65 -24.84 -14.34 -0.55
N GLU A 66 -23.62 -13.87 -0.31
CA GLU A 66 -22.88 -12.98 -1.21
C GLU A 66 -22.63 -13.64 -2.56
N PHE A 67 -22.19 -14.90 -2.55
CA PHE A 67 -22.01 -15.69 -3.77
C PHE A 67 -23.33 -15.78 -4.55
N THR A 68 -24.41 -16.17 -3.90
CA THR A 68 -25.72 -16.35 -4.54
C THR A 68 -26.21 -15.04 -5.17
N ARG A 69 -26.12 -13.93 -4.43
CA ARG A 69 -26.53 -12.60 -4.90
C ARG A 69 -25.74 -12.17 -6.15
N ILE A 70 -24.43 -12.36 -6.14
CA ILE A 70 -23.56 -11.98 -7.26
C ILE A 70 -23.80 -12.90 -8.46
N GLN A 71 -23.91 -14.21 -8.22
CA GLN A 71 -24.13 -15.20 -9.27
C GLN A 71 -25.47 -14.97 -9.99
N GLN A 72 -26.56 -14.69 -9.27
CA GLN A 72 -27.85 -14.37 -9.86
C GLN A 72 -27.78 -13.15 -10.79
N LYS A 73 -27.03 -12.12 -10.40
CA LYS A 73 -26.84 -10.93 -11.24
C LYS A 73 -26.05 -11.28 -12.50
N ILE A 74 -24.95 -12.03 -12.37
CA ILE A 74 -24.15 -12.50 -13.51
C ILE A 74 -25.01 -13.32 -14.48
N ASP A 75 -25.83 -14.24 -13.97
CA ASP A 75 -26.69 -15.09 -14.80
C ASP A 75 -27.74 -14.29 -15.56
N SER A 76 -28.23 -13.18 -14.99
CA SER A 76 -29.15 -12.27 -15.68
C SER A 76 -28.49 -11.56 -16.86
N GLU A 77 -27.23 -11.15 -16.73
CA GLU A 77 -26.45 -10.43 -17.74
C GLU A 77 -25.88 -11.35 -18.83
N ARG A 78 -25.84 -12.67 -18.59
CA ARG A 78 -25.41 -13.68 -19.58
C ARG A 78 -26.47 -13.99 -20.63
N ARG A 79 -27.69 -13.48 -20.46
CA ARG A 79 -28.72 -13.57 -21.48
C ARG A 79 -28.47 -12.46 -22.49
N THR A 80 -28.27 -12.85 -23.74
CA THR A 80 -28.20 -11.89 -24.85
C THR A 80 -29.50 -11.10 -24.90
N ASP A 81 -29.40 -9.80 -24.64
CA ASP A 81 -30.49 -8.88 -24.91
C ASP A 81 -30.48 -8.55 -26.40
N SER A 82 -31.50 -9.04 -27.11
CA SER A 82 -31.66 -8.83 -28.54
C SER A 82 -31.85 -7.36 -28.92
N GLU A 83 -32.29 -6.49 -28.01
CA GLU A 83 -32.42 -5.04 -28.26
C GLU A 83 -31.08 -4.30 -28.19
N LEU A 84 -30.10 -4.82 -27.44
CA LEU A 84 -28.74 -4.28 -27.32
C LEU A 84 -27.75 -4.83 -28.37
N TRP A 85 -28.13 -5.87 -29.11
CA TRP A 85 -27.30 -6.56 -30.11
C TRP A 85 -27.71 -6.32 -31.58
N GLN A 86 -28.62 -5.38 -31.85
CA GLN A 86 -28.85 -4.85 -33.21
C GLN A 86 -27.76 -3.85 -33.62
#